data_AF-A0A2V5LHN3-F1
#
_entry.id   AF-A0A2V5LHN3-F1
#
_cell.length_a   1.000
_cell.length_b   1.000
_cell.length_c   1.000
_cell.angle_alpha   90.00
_cell.angle_beta   90.00
_cell.angle_gamma   90.00
#
_symmetry.space_group_name_H-M   'P 1'
#
loop_
_entity.id
_entity.type
_entity.pdbx_description
1 polymer ?
#
loop_
_entity_poly.entity_id
_entity_poly.type
_entity_poly.pdbx_seq_one_letter_code
_entity_poly.pdbx_strand_id
1 'polypeptide(L)'
;SVDEALCFGWIDGIRKRVDEISYQIRFTPRRHGSIWSTINIKRAKELAKEKRLRSGGLKAFGVRREYKSGIYSYEQRSPELPAAYDRQLKKNKAASDFLHAQSPSYRKMISWWIVSAKKEETRMARLAKLISESAKGKRLL
;
A
#
# COMPACT_ATOMS: atom_id res chain seq x y z
N SER A 1 -20.59 -0.96 2.47
CA SER A 1 -20.34 -2.31 1.93
C SER A 1 -19.12 -2.98 2.57
N VAL A 2 -17.96 -2.29 2.68
CA VAL A 2 -16.77 -2.83 3.38
C VAL A 2 -17.06 -3.04 4.86
N ASP A 3 -17.71 -2.09 5.53
CA ASP A 3 -18.10 -2.22 6.94
C ASP A 3 -18.93 -3.48 7.18
N GLU A 4 -19.97 -3.70 6.38
CA GLU A 4 -20.82 -4.87 6.47
C GLU A 4 -20.00 -6.15 6.24
N ALA A 5 -19.14 -6.18 5.23
CA ALA A 5 -18.23 -7.30 5.01
C ALA A 5 -17.37 -7.58 6.25
N LEU A 6 -16.79 -6.55 6.88
CA LEU A 6 -16.02 -6.69 8.11
C LEU A 6 -16.87 -7.23 9.27
N CYS A 7 -18.11 -6.74 9.43
CA CYS A 7 -19.03 -7.20 10.48
C CYS A 7 -19.33 -8.69 10.39
N PHE A 8 -19.34 -9.27 9.19
CA PHE A 8 -19.60 -10.70 8.98
C PHE A 8 -18.34 -11.53 8.76
N GLY A 9 -17.14 -10.92 8.74
CA GLY A 9 -15.86 -11.62 8.58
C GLY A 9 -15.46 -11.89 7.12
N TRP A 10 -15.89 -11.05 6.21
CA TRP A 10 -15.69 -11.15 4.76
C TRP A 10 -14.73 -10.04 4.28
N ILE A 11 -14.29 -10.17 3.03
CA ILE A 11 -13.49 -9.17 2.32
C ILE A 11 -14.07 -8.94 0.94
N ASP A 12 -13.98 -7.71 0.46
CA ASP A 12 -14.35 -7.33 -0.89
C ASP A 12 -13.21 -7.53 -1.89
N GLY A 13 -13.58 -7.88 -3.11
CA GLY A 13 -12.66 -8.04 -4.24
C GLY A 13 -12.53 -6.78 -5.09
N ILE A 14 -11.97 -6.95 -6.28
CA ILE A 14 -11.86 -5.86 -7.26
C ILE A 14 -13.26 -5.49 -7.75
N ARG A 15 -13.60 -4.20 -7.66
CA ARG A 15 -14.80 -3.64 -8.30
C ARG A 15 -14.61 -3.65 -9.81
N LYS A 16 -15.58 -4.20 -10.53
CA LYS A 16 -15.64 -4.15 -11.99
C LYS A 16 -16.84 -3.33 -12.41
N ARG A 17 -16.61 -2.33 -13.26
CA ARG A 17 -17.68 -1.56 -13.88
C ARG A 17 -18.53 -2.49 -14.74
N VAL A 18 -19.85 -2.30 -14.70
CA VAL A 18 -20.81 -3.01 -15.55
C VAL A 18 -21.35 -2.03 -16.59
N ASP A 19 -21.81 -0.85 -16.14
CA ASP A 19 -22.28 0.24 -17.01
C ASP A 19 -21.95 1.62 -16.39
N GLU A 20 -22.62 2.69 -16.81
CA GLU A 20 -22.41 4.07 -16.33
C GLU A 20 -22.82 4.31 -14.88
N ILE A 21 -23.77 3.53 -14.36
CA ILE A 21 -24.35 3.73 -13.03
C ILE A 21 -24.19 2.51 -12.13
N SER A 22 -23.66 1.39 -12.64
CA SER A 22 -23.57 0.14 -11.91
C SER A 22 -22.18 -0.50 -11.96
N TYR A 23 -21.88 -1.23 -10.88
CA TYR A 23 -20.66 -2.03 -10.75
C TYR A 23 -20.96 -3.33 -10.03
N GLN A 24 -20.12 -4.32 -10.26
CA GLN A 24 -20.13 -5.58 -9.54
C GLN A 24 -18.90 -5.71 -8.65
N ILE A 25 -19.07 -6.37 -7.52
CA ILE A 25 -17.99 -6.68 -6.59
C ILE A 25 -18.27 -8.04 -5.95
N ARG A 26 -17.21 -8.85 -5.83
CA ARG A 26 -17.29 -10.14 -5.14
C ARG A 26 -16.96 -9.94 -3.67
N PHE A 27 -17.76 -10.51 -2.78
CA PHE A 27 -17.38 -10.68 -1.38
C PHE A 27 -17.01 -12.13 -1.12
N THR A 28 -15.95 -12.35 -0.35
CA THR A 28 -15.50 -13.69 0.04
C THR A 28 -15.27 -13.77 1.54
N PRO A 29 -15.60 -14.89 2.21
CA PRO A 29 -15.24 -15.10 3.59
C PRO A 29 -13.73 -15.03 3.79
N ARG A 30 -13.28 -14.37 4.86
CA ARG A 30 -11.85 -14.32 5.19
C ARG A 30 -11.37 -15.68 5.65
N ARG A 31 -10.26 -16.15 5.07
CA ARG A 31 -9.59 -17.37 5.50
C ARG A 31 -8.91 -17.17 6.85
N HIS A 32 -8.75 -18.27 7.60
CA HIS A 32 -7.98 -18.30 8.83
C HIS A 32 -6.55 -17.76 8.60
N GLY A 33 -6.07 -16.86 9.47
CA GLY A 33 -4.74 -16.25 9.34
C GLY A 33 -4.54 -15.37 8.10
N SER A 34 -5.61 -14.94 7.43
CA SER A 34 -5.55 -13.99 6.32
C SER A 34 -4.92 -12.65 6.73
N ILE A 35 -4.36 -11.94 5.74
CA ILE A 35 -3.75 -10.63 5.91
C ILE A 35 -4.86 -9.59 6.11
N TRP A 36 -4.63 -8.66 7.03
CA TRP A 36 -5.49 -7.51 7.26
C TRP A 36 -4.70 -6.21 7.07
N SER A 37 -5.33 -5.25 6.40
CA SER A 37 -4.80 -3.90 6.31
C SER A 37 -4.97 -3.17 7.62
N THR A 38 -4.06 -2.26 7.94
CA THR A 38 -4.12 -1.35 9.09
C THR A 38 -5.45 -0.59 9.11
N ILE A 39 -5.94 -0.17 7.93
CA ILE A 39 -7.24 0.50 7.78
C ILE A 39 -8.39 -0.44 8.20
N ASN A 40 -8.44 -1.68 7.69
CA ASN A 40 -9.50 -2.62 8.05
C ASN A 40 -9.42 -3.04 9.52
N ILE A 41 -8.23 -3.09 10.11
CA ILE A 41 -8.06 -3.37 11.54
C ILE A 41 -8.62 -2.22 12.37
N LYS A 42 -8.27 -0.98 12.03
CA LYS A 42 -8.82 0.21 12.68
C LYS A 42 -10.35 0.20 12.57
N ARG A 43 -10.88 -0.02 11.37
CA ARG A 43 -12.32 -0.02 11.13
C ARG A 43 -13.04 -1.15 11.87
N ALA A 44 -12.49 -2.37 11.89
CA ALA A 44 -13.07 -3.47 12.65
C ALA A 44 -13.11 -3.19 14.16
N LYS A 45 -12.08 -2.51 14.72
CA LYS A 45 -12.08 -2.05 16.11
C LYS A 45 -13.18 -1.01 16.38
N GLU A 46 -13.38 -0.06 15.48
CA GLU A 46 -14.48 0.93 15.56
C GLU A 46 -15.84 0.24 15.51
N LEU A 47 -16.06 -0.65 14.54
CA LEU A 47 -17.31 -1.41 14.39
C LEU A 47 -17.60 -2.31 15.60
N ALA A 48 -16.57 -2.82 16.27
CA ALA A 48 -16.73 -3.54 17.53
C ALA A 48 -17.19 -2.62 18.67
N LYS A 49 -16.63 -1.42 18.79
CA LYS A 49 -17.09 -0.41 19.76
C LYS A 49 -18.54 0.04 19.48
N GLU A 50 -18.90 0.16 18.21
CA GLU A 50 -20.27 0.43 17.76
C GLU A 50 -21.24 -0.76 17.94
N LYS A 51 -20.76 -1.91 18.47
CA LYS A 51 -21.54 -3.17 18.62
C LYS A 51 -22.13 -3.71 17.31
N ARG A 52 -21.53 -3.35 16.17
CA ARG A 52 -21.95 -3.80 14.83
C ARG A 52 -21.23 -5.08 14.38
N LEU A 53 -20.04 -5.34 14.91
CA LEU A 53 -19.29 -6.55 14.59
C LEU A 53 -20.05 -7.81 15.07
N ARG A 54 -20.39 -8.71 14.14
CA ARG A 54 -21.13 -9.95 14.45
C ARG A 54 -20.16 -11.09 14.77
N SER A 55 -20.69 -12.24 15.16
CA SER A 55 -19.90 -13.43 15.51
C SER A 55 -18.90 -13.84 14.42
N GLY A 56 -19.31 -13.78 13.15
CA GLY A 56 -18.43 -14.03 12.01
C GLY A 56 -17.26 -13.04 11.90
N GLY A 57 -17.54 -11.74 12.08
CA GLY A 57 -16.52 -10.68 12.09
C GLY A 57 -15.57 -10.80 13.27
N LEU A 58 -16.08 -11.07 14.48
CA LEU A 58 -15.28 -11.30 15.69
C LEU A 58 -14.35 -12.49 15.52
N LYS A 59 -14.86 -13.63 15.01
CA LYS A 59 -14.05 -14.82 14.74
C LYS A 59 -12.95 -14.53 13.72
N ALA A 60 -13.29 -13.93 12.58
CA ALA A 60 -12.34 -13.59 11.54
C ALA A 60 -11.27 -12.60 12.02
N PHE A 61 -11.66 -11.64 12.85
CA PHE A 61 -10.75 -10.67 13.44
C PHE A 61 -9.83 -11.31 14.50
N GLY A 62 -10.35 -12.22 15.33
CA GLY A 62 -9.60 -12.90 16.39
C GLY A 62 -8.55 -13.88 15.87
N VAL A 63 -8.83 -14.59 14.77
CA VAL A 63 -7.89 -15.56 14.16
C VAL A 63 -6.91 -14.91 13.17
N ARG A 64 -6.87 -13.57 13.11
CA ARG A 64 -5.88 -12.84 12.28
C ARG A 64 -4.48 -13.07 12.85
N ARG A 65 -3.47 -13.12 11.98
CA ARG A 65 -2.06 -13.14 12.41
C ARG A 65 -1.58 -11.71 12.54
N GLU A 66 -1.29 -11.26 13.76
CA GLU A 66 -0.84 -9.87 14.01
C GLU A 66 0.45 -9.56 13.26
N TYR A 67 1.42 -10.48 13.26
CA TYR A 67 2.65 -10.31 12.49
C TYR A 67 2.45 -10.30 10.97
N LYS A 68 1.26 -10.68 10.46
CA LYS A 68 0.87 -10.56 9.05
C LYS A 68 -0.04 -9.35 8.76
N SER A 69 -0.27 -8.51 9.76
CA SER A 69 -1.14 -7.34 9.66
C SER A 69 -0.30 -6.10 9.33
N GLY A 70 -0.80 -5.19 8.47
CA GLY A 70 -0.04 -4.02 8.05
C GLY A 70 1.08 -4.27 7.04
N ILE A 71 1.18 -5.51 6.49
CA ILE A 71 2.16 -5.86 5.44
C ILE A 71 1.59 -5.65 4.03
N TYR A 72 0.43 -5.02 3.88
CA TYR A 72 0.01 -4.67 2.53
C TYR A 72 1.02 -3.70 1.93
N SER A 73 1.49 -4.00 0.73
CA SER A 73 2.58 -3.26 0.08
C SER A 73 2.30 -1.76 -0.07
N TYR A 74 1.05 -1.28 0.03
CA TYR A 74 0.69 0.13 -0.01
C TYR A 74 0.80 0.85 1.35
N GLU A 75 0.75 0.10 2.45
CA GLU A 75 0.86 0.57 3.84
C GLU A 75 2.31 0.74 4.27
N GLN A 76 3.23 -0.02 3.64
CA GLN A 76 4.68 0.06 3.89
C GLN A 76 5.42 1.05 2.98
N ARG A 77 4.76 1.70 2.00
CA ARG A 77 5.46 2.65 1.13
C ARG A 77 5.55 4.00 1.85
N SER A 78 6.73 4.28 2.40
CA SER A 78 7.09 5.66 2.68
C SER A 78 7.22 6.42 1.35
N PRO A 79 6.77 7.70 1.26
CA PRO A 79 7.15 8.55 0.15
C PRO A 79 8.66 8.75 0.06
N GLU A 80 9.36 8.58 1.18
CA GLU A 80 10.79 8.84 1.30
C GLU A 80 11.62 7.61 0.95
N LEU A 81 12.72 7.85 0.26
CA LEU A 81 13.75 6.84 0.05
C LEU A 81 14.47 6.56 1.38
N PRO A 82 14.85 5.30 1.66
CA PRO A 82 15.76 4.98 2.75
C PRO A 82 17.03 5.84 2.68
N ALA A 83 17.55 6.23 3.85
CA ALA A 83 18.68 7.17 3.97
C ALA A 83 19.90 6.82 3.13
N ALA A 84 20.19 5.53 2.92
CA ALA A 84 21.30 5.07 2.08
C ALA A 84 21.15 5.48 0.61
N TYR A 85 19.94 5.42 0.05
CA TYR A 85 19.65 5.81 -1.33
C TYR A 85 19.44 7.32 -1.46
N ASP A 86 18.80 7.94 -0.47
CA ASP A 86 18.60 9.38 -0.42
C ASP A 86 19.94 10.15 -0.43
N ARG A 87 20.95 9.67 0.31
CA ARG A 87 22.31 10.22 0.27
C ARG A 87 22.94 10.19 -1.13
N GLN A 88 22.63 9.18 -1.94
CA GLN A 88 23.15 9.08 -3.31
C GLN A 88 22.38 9.99 -4.26
N LEU A 89 21.05 10.07 -4.13
CA LEU A 89 20.23 11.00 -4.90
C LEU A 89 20.70 12.45 -4.68
N LYS A 90 20.96 12.83 -3.43
CA LYS A 90 21.42 14.17 -3.03
C LYS A 90 22.78 14.57 -3.62
N LYS A 91 23.59 13.62 -4.11
CA LYS A 91 24.83 13.94 -4.86
C LYS A 91 24.53 14.61 -6.19
N ASN A 92 23.33 14.42 -6.75
CA ASN A 92 22.86 15.13 -7.93
C ASN A 92 21.74 16.09 -7.53
N LYS A 93 22.10 17.36 -7.33
CA LYS A 93 21.17 18.38 -6.85
C LYS A 93 19.96 18.58 -7.78
N ALA A 94 20.16 18.58 -9.09
CA ALA A 94 19.07 18.72 -10.06
C ALA A 94 18.05 17.56 -9.96
N ALA A 95 18.54 16.32 -9.87
CA ALA A 95 17.68 15.15 -9.70
C ALA A 95 16.93 15.17 -8.36
N SER A 96 17.63 15.54 -7.28
CA SER A 96 17.05 15.65 -5.94
C SER A 96 15.93 16.69 -5.92
N ASP A 97 16.21 17.91 -6.38
CA ASP A 97 15.25 19.02 -6.39
C ASP A 97 14.03 18.67 -7.26
N PHE A 98 14.25 18.06 -8.43
CA PHE A 98 13.16 17.60 -9.30
C PHE A 98 12.27 16.56 -8.61
N LEU A 99 12.85 15.56 -7.95
CA LEU A 99 12.08 14.53 -7.25
C LEU A 99 11.27 15.12 -6.09
N HIS A 100 11.86 16.02 -5.30
CA HIS A 100 11.19 16.67 -4.18
C HIS A 100 10.03 17.57 -4.61
N ALA A 101 10.09 18.16 -5.80
CA ALA A 101 8.99 18.91 -6.39
C ALA A 101 7.80 18.04 -6.87
N GLN A 102 7.97 16.71 -6.96
CA GLN A 102 6.90 15.82 -7.40
C GLN A 102 5.85 15.55 -6.32
N SER A 103 4.65 15.17 -6.77
CA SER A 103 3.55 14.82 -5.86
C SER A 103 3.94 13.69 -4.88
N PRO A 104 3.40 13.69 -3.64
CA PRO A 104 3.66 12.62 -2.68
C PRO A 104 3.34 11.22 -3.23
N SER A 105 2.33 11.11 -4.10
CA SER A 105 1.96 9.84 -4.75
C SER A 105 3.06 9.31 -5.67
N TYR A 106 3.62 10.18 -6.52
CA TYR A 106 4.74 9.81 -7.39
C TYR A 106 5.98 9.41 -6.59
N ARG A 107 6.35 10.21 -5.58
CA ARG A 107 7.48 9.90 -4.69
C ARG A 107 7.30 8.54 -3.99
N LYS A 108 6.11 8.27 -3.47
CA LYS A 108 5.74 6.97 -2.86
C LYS A 108 5.83 5.80 -3.84
N MET A 109 5.38 5.99 -5.07
CA MET A 109 5.45 4.97 -6.11
C MET A 109 6.90 4.64 -6.47
N ILE A 110 7.71 5.66 -6.73
CA ILE A 110 9.08 5.47 -7.22
C ILE A 110 10.03 4.97 -6.13
N SER A 111 9.87 5.45 -4.89
CA SER A 111 10.59 4.93 -3.72
C SER A 111 10.29 3.44 -3.53
N TRP A 112 9.02 3.03 -3.66
CA TRP A 112 8.64 1.62 -3.61
C TRP A 112 9.21 0.81 -4.77
N TRP A 113 9.18 1.34 -6.00
CA TRP A 113 9.77 0.68 -7.16
C TRP A 113 11.26 0.39 -6.93
N ILE A 114 12.00 1.25 -6.24
CA ILE A 114 13.39 0.98 -5.86
C ILE A 114 13.45 -0.11 -4.77
N VAL A 115 12.87 0.12 -3.59
CA VAL A 115 13.10 -0.76 -2.42
C VAL A 115 12.47 -2.16 -2.56
N SER A 116 11.45 -2.31 -3.40
CA SER A 116 10.79 -3.59 -3.64
C SER A 116 11.63 -4.59 -4.44
N ALA A 117 12.72 -4.16 -5.08
CA ALA A 117 13.67 -5.11 -5.68
C ALA A 117 14.31 -5.97 -4.58
N LYS A 118 14.45 -7.28 -4.83
CA LYS A 118 15.03 -8.24 -3.85
C LYS A 118 16.55 -8.09 -3.71
N LYS A 119 17.23 -7.87 -4.84
CA LYS A 119 18.69 -7.79 -4.94
C LYS A 119 19.17 -6.35 -4.84
N GLU A 120 20.23 -6.10 -4.08
CA GLU A 120 20.77 -4.75 -3.86
C GLU A 120 21.27 -4.12 -5.17
N GLU A 121 21.88 -4.92 -6.04
CA GLU A 121 22.37 -4.49 -7.35
C GLU A 121 21.22 -3.95 -8.22
N THR A 122 20.05 -4.57 -8.13
CA THR A 122 18.85 -4.11 -8.85
C THR A 122 18.31 -2.81 -8.27
N ARG A 123 18.36 -2.63 -6.93
CA ARG A 123 17.95 -1.38 -6.29
C ARG A 123 18.84 -0.22 -6.73
N MET A 124 20.15 -0.45 -6.75
CA MET A 124 21.15 0.52 -7.18
C MET A 124 20.99 0.89 -8.66
N ALA A 125 20.74 -0.08 -9.54
CA ALA A 125 20.46 0.19 -10.96
C ALA A 125 19.18 1.03 -11.16
N ARG A 126 18.11 0.73 -10.40
CA ARG A 126 16.87 1.52 -10.42
C ARG A 126 17.09 2.94 -9.91
N LEU A 127 17.88 3.10 -8.84
CA LEU A 127 18.26 4.40 -8.30
C LEU A 127 19.07 5.23 -9.30
N ALA A 128 20.06 4.63 -9.96
CA ALA A 128 20.85 5.29 -10.99
C ALA A 128 19.97 5.77 -12.16
N LYS A 129 19.00 4.94 -12.57
CA LYS A 129 18.02 5.32 -13.59
C LYS A 129 17.14 6.50 -13.13
N LEU A 130 16.68 6.48 -11.87
CA LEU A 130 15.91 7.59 -11.29
C LEU A 130 16.71 8.89 -11.30
N ILE A 131 17.97 8.85 -10.87
CA ILE A 131 18.85 10.02 -10.86
C ILE A 131 19.04 10.58 -12.27
N SER A 132 19.32 9.71 -13.24
CA SER A 132 19.54 10.12 -14.64
C SER A 132 18.32 10.80 -15.26
N GLU A 133 17.12 10.23 -15.10
CA GLU A 133 15.90 10.81 -15.68
C GLU A 133 15.42 12.04 -14.90
N SER A 134 15.54 12.04 -13.57
CA SER A 134 15.17 13.22 -12.76
C SER A 134 16.08 14.40 -13.05
N ALA A 135 17.38 14.18 -13.29
CA ALA A 135 18.30 15.23 -13.71
C ALA A 135 17.90 15.88 -15.05
N LYS A 136 17.16 15.14 -15.90
CA LYS A 136 16.61 15.64 -17.17
C LYS A 136 15.19 16.22 -17.01
N GLY A 137 14.66 16.30 -15.80
CA GLY A 137 13.30 16.76 -15.53
C GLY A 137 12.21 15.77 -15.98
N LYS A 138 12.53 14.48 -16.12
CA LYS A 138 11.60 13.45 -16.57
C LYS A 138 11.15 12.54 -15.42
N ARG A 139 9.86 12.23 -15.40
CA ARG A 139 9.31 11.18 -14.53
C ARG A 139 9.64 9.80 -15.08
N LEU A 140 9.82 8.84 -14.18
CA LEU A 140 9.86 7.42 -14.48
C LEU A 140 8.53 6.78 -14.12
N LEU A 141 8.04 5.92 -15.01
CA LEU A 141 6.73 5.24 -14.93
C LEU A 141 5.56 6.20 -15.14
#